data_AF-A0A8C3IVS8-F1
#
_entry.id   AF-A0A8C3IVS8-F1
#
_cell.length_a   1.000
_cell.length_b   1.000
_cell.length_c   1.000
_cell.angle_alpha   90.00
_cell.angle_beta   90.00
_cell.angle_gamma   90.00
#
_symmetry.space_group_name_H-M   'P 1'
#
loop_
_entity.id
_entity.type
_entity.pdbx_description
1 polymer ?
#
loop_
_entity_poly.entity_id
_entity_poly.type
_entity_poly.pdbx_seq_one_letter_code
_entity_poly.pdbx_strand_id
1 'polypeptide(L)'
;MEREPGAAGPARALEPLRHLREVLRTALSRIRGAAVFRGRGRGASGPGLGAPGGAGRGGARAPGPCLRCCAGVFAEGESRESSETFEQQRFWDTLGQTFKATSQEATKLSLAFSRPPLPSAEDCQKLSEGVQNAVLAAATVYYWLPKGQGTTLRKMVRDATAEVVEGMIQLTDVILRTPRQSLSQEQLISTGSIWEACEQISHLPQDNQAAVLSAMSAYLGVVRDAVEEMEQAQGEDRDPYSDIMEDEELGSRGNRDTYWSEADRKLLGPCMGLMKASKACLKKLLGAVKVHGKADTPEQVAQLDDLADITNEISPSVDELALSMYPPMNQLSVRLNAAKLASVLKKVLEITKSSHVCPPSEEGWVQFLTGAVDHNMDKIKDFTQSEL
;
A
#
# COMPACT_ATOMS: atom_id res chain seq x y z
N MET A 1 -34.86 -44.35 35.27
CA MET A 1 -34.21 -44.19 33.96
C MET A 1 -34.20 -42.69 33.67
N GLU A 2 -33.21 -42.01 34.23
CA GLU A 2 -33.01 -40.58 34.08
C GLU A 2 -32.57 -40.30 32.63
N ARG A 3 -33.22 -39.34 31.97
CA ARG A 3 -32.76 -38.83 30.68
C ARG A 3 -31.76 -37.71 30.96
N GLU A 4 -30.50 -37.93 30.61
CA GLU A 4 -29.48 -36.88 30.58
C GLU A 4 -29.89 -35.75 29.62
N PRO A 5 -29.70 -34.48 30.02
CA PRO A 5 -29.75 -33.35 29.11
C PRO A 5 -28.34 -32.98 28.63
N GLY A 6 -28.17 -32.71 27.34
CA GLY A 6 -27.12 -31.79 26.87
C GLY A 6 -26.03 -32.37 25.97
N ALA A 7 -26.38 -32.77 24.74
CA ALA A 7 -25.45 -32.77 23.62
C ALA A 7 -25.81 -31.60 22.68
N ALA A 8 -25.58 -30.36 23.14
CA ALA A 8 -25.49 -29.23 22.23
C ALA A 8 -24.22 -29.44 21.38
N GLY A 9 -24.38 -29.92 20.15
CA GLY A 9 -23.26 -30.37 19.33
C GLY A 9 -22.18 -29.30 19.06
N PRO A 10 -20.97 -29.72 18.64
CA PRO A 10 -19.81 -28.85 18.39
C PRO A 10 -20.08 -27.69 17.42
N ALA A 11 -21.12 -27.79 16.59
CA ALA A 11 -21.54 -26.74 15.67
C ALA A 11 -22.08 -25.46 16.36
N ARG A 12 -22.71 -25.57 17.55
CA ARG A 12 -23.23 -24.40 18.30
C ARG A 12 -22.14 -23.67 19.08
N ALA A 13 -21.09 -24.38 19.52
CA ALA A 13 -20.00 -23.79 20.31
C ALA A 13 -19.12 -22.83 19.48
N LEU A 14 -19.11 -22.96 18.15
CA LEU A 14 -18.31 -22.14 17.23
C LEU A 14 -19.11 -20.98 16.61
N GLU A 15 -20.38 -20.83 16.93
CA GLU A 15 -21.23 -19.76 16.41
C GLU A 15 -20.66 -18.34 16.72
N PRO A 16 -20.08 -18.08 17.91
CA PRO A 16 -19.44 -16.79 18.18
C PRO A 16 -18.29 -16.47 17.21
N LEU A 17 -17.50 -17.46 16.80
CA LEU A 17 -16.41 -17.27 15.83
C LEU A 17 -16.91 -16.99 14.42
N ARG A 18 -18.04 -17.60 14.02
CA ARG A 18 -18.68 -17.27 12.74
C ARG A 18 -19.15 -15.82 12.74
N HIS A 19 -19.77 -15.38 13.83
CA HIS A 19 -20.19 -13.98 13.98
C HIS A 19 -18.99 -13.02 13.97
N LEU A 20 -17.94 -13.33 14.74
CA LEU A 20 -16.70 -12.57 14.77
C LEU A 20 -16.15 -12.35 13.36
N ARG A 21 -16.07 -13.41 12.56
CA ARG A 21 -15.54 -13.32 11.19
C ARG A 21 -16.32 -12.33 10.33
N GLU A 22 -17.64 -12.33 10.39
CA GLU A 22 -18.46 -11.38 9.62
C GLU A 22 -18.29 -9.94 10.12
N VAL A 23 -18.15 -9.76 11.44
CA VAL A 23 -17.81 -8.46 12.04
C VAL A 23 -16.45 -7.96 11.55
N LEU A 24 -15.42 -8.81 11.54
CA LEU A 24 -14.08 -8.47 11.07
C LEU A 24 -14.08 -8.11 9.58
N ARG A 25 -14.81 -8.86 8.74
CA ARG A 25 -14.98 -8.52 7.31
C ARG A 25 -15.66 -7.17 7.12
N THR A 26 -16.64 -6.85 7.95
CA THR A 26 -17.32 -5.55 7.93
C THR A 26 -16.37 -4.42 8.39
N ALA A 27 -15.53 -4.67 9.39
CA ALA A 27 -14.52 -3.71 9.82
C ALA A 27 -13.48 -3.47 8.71
N LEU A 28 -13.00 -4.55 8.07
CA LEU A 28 -12.04 -4.48 6.96
C LEU A 28 -12.61 -3.70 5.77
N SER A 29 -13.87 -3.95 5.39
CA SER A 29 -14.51 -3.23 4.29
C SER A 29 -14.64 -1.74 4.58
N ARG A 30 -14.89 -1.34 5.83
CA ARG A 30 -14.92 0.07 6.25
C ARG A 30 -13.54 0.72 6.21
N ILE A 31 -12.52 0.04 6.73
CA ILE A 31 -11.12 0.52 6.70
C ILE A 31 -10.68 0.76 5.25
N ARG A 32 -11.00 -0.16 4.32
CA ARG A 32 -10.69 -0.04 2.88
C ARG A 32 -11.60 0.96 2.14
N GLY A 33 -12.88 1.02 2.51
CA GLY A 33 -13.93 1.80 1.83
C GLY A 33 -13.87 3.32 2.02
N ALA A 34 -13.09 3.82 2.98
CA ALA A 34 -12.84 5.25 3.17
C ALA A 34 -12.11 5.95 1.98
N ALA A 35 -11.88 5.24 0.87
CA ALA A 35 -11.19 5.74 -0.33
C ALA A 35 -12.11 6.38 -1.39
N VAL A 36 -13.44 6.39 -1.23
CA VAL A 36 -14.37 6.90 -2.25
C VAL A 36 -15.01 8.23 -1.82
N PHE A 37 -14.24 9.31 -1.80
CA PHE A 37 -14.85 10.66 -1.89
C PHE A 37 -13.85 11.65 -2.52
N ARG A 38 -13.91 11.77 -3.86
CA ARG A 38 -13.24 12.84 -4.61
C ARG A 38 -14.09 14.11 -4.51
N GLY A 39 -13.39 15.24 -4.32
CA GLY A 39 -13.93 16.50 -3.84
C GLY A 39 -15.01 17.19 -4.69
N ARG A 40 -15.85 17.95 -3.99
CA ARG A 40 -16.34 19.26 -4.42
C ARG A 40 -16.70 20.08 -3.18
N GLY A 41 -15.79 20.98 -2.80
CA GLY A 41 -16.04 22.00 -1.78
C GLY A 41 -16.66 23.26 -2.40
N ARG A 42 -17.67 23.81 -1.71
CA ARG A 42 -18.07 25.22 -1.54
C ARG A 42 -19.04 25.17 -0.34
N GLY A 43 -18.88 25.82 0.80
CA GLY A 43 -18.26 27.09 1.15
C GLY A 43 -19.35 27.97 1.77
N ALA A 44 -19.36 28.17 3.09
CA ALA A 44 -20.04 29.30 3.76
C ALA A 44 -19.69 29.34 5.26
N SER A 45 -19.48 30.54 5.76
CA SER A 45 -18.81 30.87 7.01
C SER A 45 -19.78 31.47 8.04
N GLY A 46 -19.68 31.03 9.31
CA GLY A 46 -19.99 31.73 10.58
C GLY A 46 -21.45 32.16 10.90
N PRO A 47 -21.75 32.67 12.13
CA PRO A 47 -20.89 32.87 13.32
C PRO A 47 -21.42 32.23 14.63
N GLY A 48 -20.55 32.15 15.64
CA GLY A 48 -20.73 31.45 16.93
C GLY A 48 -21.44 32.22 18.04
N LEU A 49 -21.51 31.59 19.23
CA LEU A 49 -21.93 32.21 20.51
C LEU A 49 -21.54 31.32 21.72
N GLY A 50 -20.91 31.94 22.72
CA GLY A 50 -21.21 31.76 24.16
C GLY A 50 -20.65 30.56 24.93
N ALA A 51 -19.53 30.79 25.65
CA ALA A 51 -19.18 30.01 26.84
C ALA A 51 -19.87 30.57 28.10
N PRO A 52 -20.12 29.73 29.12
CA PRO A 52 -19.77 30.16 30.47
C PRO A 52 -19.04 29.07 31.26
N GLY A 53 -18.13 29.52 32.12
CA GLY A 53 -17.31 28.68 33.00
C GLY A 53 -18.01 28.27 34.30
N GLY A 54 -17.36 27.33 35.00
CA GLY A 54 -17.68 26.92 36.36
C GLY A 54 -16.61 25.98 36.91
N ALA A 55 -15.97 26.41 38.00
CA ALA A 55 -14.88 25.72 38.70
C ALA A 55 -15.38 24.57 39.60
N GLY A 56 -14.52 23.58 39.87
CA GLY A 56 -14.74 22.60 40.93
C GLY A 56 -13.67 21.51 40.99
N ARG A 57 -12.90 21.47 42.08
CA ARG A 57 -11.76 20.60 42.37
C ARG A 57 -12.17 19.15 42.69
N GLY A 58 -11.29 18.19 42.37
CA GLY A 58 -11.09 17.00 43.21
C GLY A 58 -10.88 15.66 42.47
N GLY A 59 -9.75 15.00 42.75
CA GLY A 59 -9.70 13.54 42.84
C GLY A 59 -9.27 12.77 41.59
N ALA A 60 -8.18 12.02 41.73
CA ALA A 60 -7.63 11.11 40.75
C ALA A 60 -8.63 10.03 40.27
N ARG A 61 -8.80 9.94 38.95
CA ARG A 61 -8.96 8.72 38.15
C ARG A 61 -9.19 9.16 36.70
N ALA A 62 -8.26 8.84 35.81
CA ALA A 62 -8.50 8.95 34.38
C ALA A 62 -9.47 7.84 33.97
N PRO A 63 -10.68 8.13 33.44
CA PRO A 63 -11.40 7.18 32.62
C PRO A 63 -10.95 7.42 31.18
N GLY A 64 -10.21 6.47 30.61
CA GLY A 64 -10.06 6.43 29.15
C GLY A 64 -11.46 6.46 28.51
N PRO A 65 -11.68 7.21 27.41
CA PRO A 65 -13.01 7.32 26.83
C PRO A 65 -13.53 5.93 26.48
N CYS A 66 -14.72 5.58 27.00
CA CYS A 66 -15.39 4.32 26.76
C CYS A 66 -15.43 4.00 25.26
N LEU A 67 -14.88 2.85 24.86
CA LEU A 67 -14.95 2.28 23.50
C LEU A 67 -16.38 2.24 22.91
N ARG A 68 -17.42 2.26 23.77
CA ARG A 68 -18.84 2.42 23.36
C ARG A 68 -19.18 3.76 22.74
N CYS A 69 -18.52 4.85 23.14
CA CYS A 69 -18.72 6.17 22.53
C CYS A 69 -18.09 6.25 21.12
N CYS A 70 -17.11 5.40 20.82
CA CYS A 70 -16.48 5.31 19.51
C CYS A 70 -17.31 4.48 18.50
N ALA A 71 -18.35 3.76 18.94
CA ALA A 71 -19.25 3.03 18.04
C ALA A 71 -20.00 3.97 17.07
N GLY A 72 -20.24 5.23 17.46
CA GLY A 72 -20.78 6.26 16.57
C GLY A 72 -19.78 6.71 15.48
N VAL A 73 -18.47 6.60 15.74
CA VAL A 73 -17.41 6.96 14.79
C VAL A 73 -17.37 5.97 13.61
N PHE A 74 -17.80 4.73 13.83
CA PHE A 74 -17.97 3.73 12.77
C PHE A 74 -19.17 4.00 11.84
N ALA A 75 -20.08 4.92 12.20
CA ALA A 75 -21.23 5.25 11.36
C ALA A 75 -20.87 6.24 10.23
N GLU A 76 -19.82 7.05 10.39
CA GLU A 76 -19.51 8.14 9.44
C GLU A 76 -18.20 7.97 8.66
N GLY A 77 -17.26 7.10 9.09
CA GLY A 77 -16.02 6.84 8.31
C GLY A 77 -15.10 8.06 8.14
N GLU A 78 -15.42 9.19 8.78
CA GLU A 78 -14.67 10.43 8.70
C GLU A 78 -13.64 10.53 9.84
N SER A 79 -12.47 11.07 9.50
CA SER A 79 -11.47 11.50 10.49
C SER A 79 -12.08 12.57 11.39
N ARG A 80 -11.85 12.50 12.71
CA ARG A 80 -12.24 13.59 13.62
C ARG A 80 -11.55 14.89 13.18
N GLU A 81 -12.30 15.82 12.59
CA GLU A 81 -11.90 17.23 12.52
C GLU A 81 -12.13 17.85 13.90
N SER A 82 -11.33 17.47 14.89
CA SER A 82 -11.29 18.16 16.17
C SER A 82 -10.30 19.32 16.09
N SER A 83 -10.73 20.50 16.57
CA SER A 83 -9.90 21.70 16.79
C SER A 83 -8.74 21.49 17.80
N GLU A 84 -8.54 20.27 18.31
CA GLU A 84 -7.49 19.93 19.24
C GLU A 84 -6.18 19.65 18.48
N THR A 85 -5.07 20.16 19.02
CA THR A 85 -3.73 19.89 18.50
C THR A 85 -3.46 18.39 18.49
N PHE A 86 -3.15 17.83 17.32
CA PHE A 86 -2.82 16.41 17.17
C PHE A 86 -1.53 16.06 17.92
N GLU A 87 -1.64 15.19 18.93
CA GLU A 87 -0.51 14.69 19.72
C GLU A 87 0.13 13.48 19.03
N GLN A 88 1.09 13.71 18.14
CA GLN A 88 1.74 12.68 17.31
C GLN A 88 2.30 11.51 18.13
N GLN A 89 3.03 11.79 19.22
CA GLN A 89 3.62 10.73 20.07
C GLN A 89 2.55 9.84 20.71
N ARG A 90 1.49 10.46 21.23
CA ARG A 90 0.38 9.72 21.86
C ARG A 90 -0.35 8.84 20.84
N PHE A 91 -0.53 9.34 19.62
CA PHE A 91 -1.10 8.55 18.54
C PHE A 91 -0.28 7.29 18.28
N TRP A 92 1.04 7.42 18.05
CA TRP A 92 1.91 6.27 17.75
C TRP A 92 2.01 5.29 18.91
N ASP A 93 2.13 5.78 20.15
CA ASP A 93 2.17 4.92 21.34
C ASP A 93 0.85 4.15 21.51
N THR A 94 -0.28 4.81 21.32
CA THR A 94 -1.60 4.17 21.43
C THR A 94 -1.81 3.15 20.31
N LEU A 95 -1.43 3.49 19.08
CA LEU A 95 -1.55 2.58 17.94
C LEU A 95 -0.70 1.31 18.17
N GLY A 96 0.56 1.48 18.61
CA GLY A 96 1.45 0.39 18.98
C GLY A 96 0.87 -0.53 20.06
N GLN A 97 0.25 0.06 21.09
CA GLN A 97 -0.43 -0.70 22.14
C GLN A 97 -1.62 -1.50 21.61
N THR A 98 -2.43 -0.93 20.70
CA THR A 98 -3.58 -1.65 20.12
C THR A 98 -3.14 -2.82 19.21
N PHE A 99 -2.05 -2.66 18.46
CA PHE A 99 -1.49 -3.74 17.64
C PHE A 99 -0.94 -4.86 18.52
N LYS A 100 -0.20 -4.51 19.59
CA LYS A 100 0.26 -5.48 20.58
C LYS A 100 -0.88 -6.23 21.26
N ALA A 101 -1.95 -5.54 21.63
CA ALA A 101 -3.15 -6.17 22.18
C ALA A 101 -3.78 -7.14 21.16
N THR A 102 -3.84 -6.76 19.88
CA THR A 102 -4.40 -7.61 18.82
C THR A 102 -3.57 -8.88 18.62
N SER A 103 -2.24 -8.78 18.61
CA SER A 103 -1.33 -9.93 18.59
C SER A 103 -1.55 -10.86 19.80
N GLN A 104 -1.74 -10.31 21.01
CA GLN A 104 -2.04 -11.11 22.20
C GLN A 104 -3.39 -11.84 22.11
N GLU A 105 -4.42 -11.18 21.60
CA GLU A 105 -5.73 -11.81 21.37
C GLU A 105 -5.65 -12.90 20.29
N ALA A 106 -4.84 -12.70 19.25
CA ALA A 106 -4.55 -13.73 18.25
C ALA A 106 -3.91 -14.98 18.90
N THR A 107 -2.91 -14.79 19.76
CA THR A 107 -2.27 -15.87 20.50
C THR A 107 -3.25 -16.60 21.42
N LYS A 108 -4.07 -15.87 22.18
CA LYS A 108 -5.09 -16.46 23.06
C LYS A 108 -6.09 -17.28 22.26
N LEU A 109 -6.62 -16.71 21.18
CA LEU A 109 -7.56 -17.39 20.29
C LEU A 109 -6.92 -18.66 19.72
N SER A 110 -5.72 -18.56 19.20
CA SER A 110 -4.99 -19.71 18.65
C SER A 110 -4.79 -20.80 19.71
N LEU A 111 -4.20 -20.48 20.87
CA LEU A 111 -3.94 -21.46 21.92
C LEU A 111 -5.21 -22.12 22.47
N ALA A 112 -6.31 -21.37 22.58
CA ALA A 112 -7.59 -21.89 23.07
C ALA A 112 -8.17 -23.01 22.17
N PHE A 113 -7.90 -22.97 20.87
CA PHE A 113 -8.35 -23.99 19.90
C PHE A 113 -7.25 -25.00 19.53
N SER A 114 -6.14 -25.03 20.27
CA SER A 114 -4.99 -25.87 19.96
C SER A 114 -5.00 -27.25 20.62
N ARG A 115 -5.79 -27.44 21.69
CA ARG A 115 -5.85 -28.69 22.47
C ARG A 115 -7.23 -28.88 23.10
N PRO A 116 -7.67 -30.13 23.33
CA PRO A 116 -8.88 -30.39 24.10
C PRO A 116 -8.68 -30.10 25.60
N PRO A 117 -9.76 -29.78 26.34
CA PRO A 117 -11.12 -29.58 25.83
C PRO A 117 -11.23 -28.27 25.04
N LEU A 118 -12.03 -28.28 23.97
CA LEU A 118 -12.33 -27.06 23.23
C LEU A 118 -13.10 -26.07 24.13
N PRO A 119 -12.98 -24.75 23.88
CA PRO A 119 -13.66 -23.73 24.68
C PRO A 119 -15.17 -23.95 24.70
N SER A 120 -15.78 -23.66 25.85
CA SER A 120 -17.25 -23.62 25.94
C SER A 120 -17.81 -22.52 25.04
N ALA A 121 -19.13 -22.54 24.77
CA ALA A 121 -19.76 -21.46 24.00
C ALA A 121 -19.57 -20.08 24.65
N GLU A 122 -19.58 -20.01 25.99
CA GLU A 122 -19.34 -18.77 26.75
C GLU A 122 -17.88 -18.31 26.64
N ASP A 123 -16.91 -19.22 26.74
CA ASP A 123 -15.49 -18.89 26.59
C ASP A 123 -15.15 -18.49 25.16
N CYS A 124 -15.75 -19.18 24.18
CA CYS A 124 -15.67 -18.84 22.76
C CYS A 124 -16.22 -17.43 22.48
N GLN A 125 -17.33 -17.06 23.14
CA GLN A 125 -17.88 -15.72 23.08
C GLN A 125 -16.91 -14.69 23.68
N LYS A 126 -16.36 -14.93 24.88
CA LYS A 126 -15.37 -14.03 25.51
C LYS A 126 -14.12 -13.83 24.66
N LEU A 127 -13.58 -14.91 24.08
CA LEU A 127 -12.44 -14.85 23.15
C LEU A 127 -12.79 -14.03 21.90
N SER A 128 -13.98 -14.24 21.35
CA SER A 128 -14.46 -13.49 20.19
C SER A 128 -14.62 -12.00 20.48
N GLU A 129 -15.20 -11.65 21.63
CA GLU A 129 -15.33 -10.28 22.11
C GLU A 129 -13.95 -9.63 22.35
N GLY A 130 -12.98 -10.38 22.88
CA GLY A 130 -11.59 -9.93 23.04
C GLY A 130 -10.97 -9.50 21.72
N VAL A 131 -11.01 -10.38 20.73
CA VAL A 131 -10.53 -10.10 19.37
C VAL A 131 -11.25 -8.91 18.74
N GLN A 132 -12.58 -8.91 18.80
CA GLN A 132 -13.39 -7.83 18.25
C GLN A 132 -13.01 -6.48 18.88
N ASN A 133 -12.89 -6.41 20.20
CA ASN A 133 -12.53 -5.19 20.90
C ASN A 133 -11.12 -4.71 20.54
N ALA A 134 -10.15 -5.62 20.43
CA ALA A 134 -8.78 -5.27 20.04
C ALA A 134 -8.71 -4.69 18.62
N VAL A 135 -9.38 -5.35 17.66
CA VAL A 135 -9.46 -4.88 16.26
C VAL A 135 -10.19 -3.54 16.15
N LEU A 136 -11.33 -3.38 16.85
CA LEU A 136 -12.06 -2.12 16.85
C LEU A 136 -11.25 -0.99 17.49
N ALA A 137 -10.47 -1.28 18.52
CA ALA A 137 -9.56 -0.30 19.13
C ALA A 137 -8.48 0.15 18.12
N ALA A 138 -7.81 -0.79 17.44
CA ALA A 138 -6.82 -0.46 16.41
C ALA A 138 -7.42 0.40 15.28
N ALA A 139 -8.58 -0.01 14.75
CA ALA A 139 -9.30 0.74 13.73
C ALA A 139 -9.70 2.15 14.23
N THR A 140 -10.15 2.26 15.47
CA THR A 140 -10.52 3.55 16.08
C THR A 140 -9.32 4.49 16.17
N VAL A 141 -8.16 3.99 16.60
CA VAL A 141 -6.94 4.80 16.69
C VAL A 141 -6.50 5.24 15.30
N TYR A 142 -6.59 4.40 14.27
CA TYR A 142 -6.35 4.83 12.87
C TYR A 142 -7.20 6.05 12.49
N TYR A 143 -8.48 6.09 12.85
CA TYR A 143 -9.35 7.24 12.55
C TYR A 143 -9.00 8.53 13.32
N TRP A 144 -8.12 8.45 14.33
CA TRP A 144 -7.58 9.64 14.99
C TRP A 144 -6.54 10.37 14.15
N LEU A 145 -5.95 9.72 13.14
CA LEU A 145 -4.96 10.35 12.27
C LEU A 145 -5.63 11.38 11.33
N PRO A 146 -5.35 12.68 11.49
CA PRO A 146 -5.96 13.71 10.68
C PRO A 146 -5.49 13.63 9.22
N LYS A 147 -6.37 13.99 8.28
CA LYS A 147 -6.01 14.09 6.86
C LYS A 147 -4.86 15.08 6.60
N GLY A 148 -4.77 16.13 7.43
CA GLY A 148 -3.71 17.13 7.35
C GLY A 148 -2.30 16.61 7.69
N GLN A 149 -2.16 15.39 8.22
CA GLN A 149 -0.86 14.74 8.43
C GLN A 149 -0.34 14.04 7.16
N GLY A 150 -1.09 14.09 6.06
CA GLY A 150 -0.69 13.53 4.77
C GLY A 150 -1.47 12.28 4.41
N THR A 151 -1.92 12.24 3.16
CA THR A 151 -2.68 11.13 2.59
C THR A 151 -1.81 9.91 2.37
N THR A 152 -0.53 10.10 2.03
CA THR A 152 0.44 8.99 1.88
C THR A 152 0.67 8.29 3.22
N LEU A 153 0.97 9.03 4.28
CA LEU A 153 1.10 8.49 5.63
C LEU A 153 -0.18 7.76 6.07
N ARG A 154 -1.33 8.42 5.90
CA ARG A 154 -2.62 7.85 6.29
C ARG A 154 -2.95 6.57 5.53
N LYS A 155 -2.58 6.48 4.25
CA LYS A 155 -2.70 5.27 3.44
C LYS A 155 -1.85 4.13 4.03
N MET A 156 -0.59 4.38 4.38
CA MET A 156 0.28 3.36 4.96
C MET A 156 -0.24 2.83 6.31
N VAL A 157 -0.70 3.72 7.19
CA VAL A 157 -1.29 3.31 8.48
C VAL A 157 -2.60 2.52 8.28
N ARG A 158 -3.44 2.96 7.34
CA ARG A 158 -4.67 2.25 6.97
C ARG A 158 -4.36 0.85 6.46
N ASP A 159 -3.40 0.72 5.57
CA ASP A 159 -3.07 -0.55 4.93
C ASP A 159 -2.47 -1.53 5.96
N ALA A 160 -1.61 -1.06 6.87
CA ALA A 160 -1.11 -1.85 8.00
C ALA A 160 -2.24 -2.29 8.96
N THR A 161 -3.19 -1.39 9.25
CA THR A 161 -4.37 -1.73 10.07
C THR A 161 -5.24 -2.78 9.37
N ALA A 162 -5.44 -2.64 8.05
CA ALA A 162 -6.19 -3.59 7.26
C ALA A 162 -5.52 -4.98 7.21
N GLU A 163 -4.20 -5.03 7.12
CA GLU A 163 -3.41 -6.27 7.12
C GLU A 163 -3.58 -7.04 8.44
N VAL A 164 -3.54 -6.36 9.58
CA VAL A 164 -3.80 -7.00 10.89
C VAL A 164 -5.21 -7.58 10.95
N VAL A 165 -6.22 -6.85 10.47
CA VAL A 165 -7.62 -7.35 10.44
C VAL A 165 -7.77 -8.53 9.48
N GLU A 166 -7.12 -8.48 8.33
CA GLU A 166 -7.10 -9.58 7.37
C GLU A 166 -6.44 -10.83 7.95
N GLY A 167 -5.31 -10.68 8.65
CA GLY A 167 -4.66 -11.76 9.40
C GLY A 167 -5.61 -12.39 10.44
N MET A 168 -6.33 -11.57 11.21
CA MET A 168 -7.32 -12.07 12.18
C MET A 168 -8.49 -12.83 11.53
N ILE A 169 -8.95 -12.40 10.35
CA ILE A 169 -9.95 -13.12 9.56
C ILE A 169 -9.40 -14.48 9.12
N GLN A 170 -8.16 -14.51 8.61
CA GLN A 170 -7.50 -15.75 8.18
C GLN A 170 -7.36 -16.74 9.34
N LEU A 171 -6.92 -16.29 10.52
CA LEU A 171 -6.81 -17.15 11.71
C LEU A 171 -8.17 -17.72 12.11
N THR A 172 -9.21 -16.88 12.11
CA THR A 172 -10.57 -17.31 12.42
C THR A 172 -11.08 -18.34 11.40
N ASP A 173 -10.80 -18.14 10.11
CA ASP A 173 -11.16 -19.10 9.06
C ASP A 173 -10.41 -20.42 9.20
N VAL A 174 -9.12 -20.42 9.56
CA VAL A 174 -8.34 -21.64 9.83
C VAL A 174 -8.95 -22.43 10.99
N ILE A 175 -9.30 -21.76 12.10
CA ILE A 175 -9.93 -22.40 13.27
C ILE A 175 -11.30 -22.98 12.91
N LEU A 176 -12.10 -22.27 12.12
CA LEU A 176 -13.43 -22.72 11.69
C LEU A 176 -13.38 -23.92 10.73
N ARG A 177 -12.36 -24.00 9.85
CA ARG A 177 -12.22 -25.07 8.84
C ARG A 177 -11.90 -26.43 9.44
N THR A 178 -11.14 -26.48 10.52
CA THR A 178 -11.01 -27.73 11.27
C THR A 178 -10.84 -27.45 12.75
N PRO A 179 -11.90 -27.60 13.56
CA PRO A 179 -11.81 -27.57 15.02
C PRO A 179 -11.07 -28.84 15.47
N ARG A 180 -9.74 -28.87 15.29
CA ARG A 180 -8.91 -30.05 15.56
C ARG A 180 -8.50 -30.09 17.01
N GLN A 181 -8.26 -31.31 17.47
CA GLN A 181 -7.77 -31.64 18.80
C GLN A 181 -6.27 -31.30 18.98
N SER A 182 -5.62 -30.71 17.98
CA SER A 182 -4.20 -30.34 18.00
C SER A 182 -3.92 -29.11 17.13
N LEU A 183 -2.94 -28.31 17.57
CA LEU A 183 -2.39 -27.16 16.85
C LEU A 183 -1.94 -27.55 15.43
N SER A 184 -2.51 -26.91 14.41
CA SER A 184 -2.15 -27.17 13.01
C SER A 184 -1.01 -26.27 12.54
N GLN A 185 -0.29 -26.72 11.50
CA GLN A 185 0.73 -25.89 10.85
C GLN A 185 0.12 -24.63 10.24
N GLU A 186 -1.07 -24.71 9.63
CA GLU A 186 -1.80 -23.56 9.10
C GLU A 186 -2.13 -22.53 10.19
N GLN A 187 -2.50 -23.00 11.37
CA GLN A 187 -2.82 -22.14 12.51
C GLN A 187 -1.57 -21.44 13.03
N LEU A 188 -0.44 -22.14 13.11
CA LEU A 188 0.85 -21.54 13.45
C LEU A 188 1.28 -20.48 12.45
N ILE A 189 1.19 -20.79 11.15
CA ILE A 189 1.53 -19.84 10.07
C ILE A 189 0.63 -18.61 10.15
N SER A 190 -0.68 -18.79 10.29
CA SER A 190 -1.63 -17.67 10.38
C SER A 190 -1.42 -16.82 11.64
N THR A 191 -1.12 -17.45 12.78
CA THR A 191 -0.79 -16.72 14.02
C THR A 191 0.51 -15.93 13.86
N GLY A 192 1.54 -16.54 13.26
CA GLY A 192 2.83 -15.90 12.99
C GLY A 192 2.71 -14.71 12.03
N SER A 193 1.91 -14.84 10.97
CA SER A 193 1.65 -13.73 10.04
C SER A 193 1.00 -12.52 10.73
N ILE A 194 0.07 -12.73 11.68
CA ILE A 194 -0.48 -11.63 12.48
C ILE A 194 0.59 -10.98 13.36
N TRP A 195 1.50 -11.77 13.94
CA TRP A 195 2.61 -11.23 14.74
C TRP A 195 3.52 -10.35 13.90
N GLU A 196 3.94 -10.84 12.73
CA GLU A 196 4.74 -10.08 11.78
C GLU A 196 4.04 -8.77 11.40
N ALA A 197 2.76 -8.81 11.01
CA ALA A 197 1.97 -7.62 10.69
C ALA A 197 1.86 -6.65 11.88
N CYS A 198 1.74 -7.16 13.10
CA CYS A 198 1.71 -6.32 14.30
C CYS A 198 3.08 -5.69 14.62
N GLU A 199 4.19 -6.37 14.32
CA GLU A 199 5.55 -5.86 14.52
C GLU A 199 5.93 -4.77 13.51
N GLN A 200 5.37 -4.84 12.29
CA GLN A 200 5.58 -3.83 11.24
C GLN A 200 5.21 -2.40 11.66
N ILE A 201 4.36 -2.23 12.69
CA ILE A 201 4.03 -0.89 13.22
C ILE A 201 5.26 -0.09 13.65
N SER A 202 6.30 -0.77 14.15
CA SER A 202 7.54 -0.14 14.58
C SER A 202 8.39 0.39 13.41
N HIS A 203 8.09 -0.09 12.19
CA HIS A 203 8.74 0.32 10.96
C HIS A 203 7.91 1.32 10.15
N LEU A 204 6.68 1.63 10.59
CA LEU A 204 5.86 2.62 9.90
C LEU A 204 6.48 4.02 9.99
N PRO A 205 6.43 4.80 8.90
CA PRO A 205 6.87 6.18 8.90
C PRO A 205 6.01 6.99 9.87
N GLN A 206 6.65 7.88 10.65
CA GLN A 206 5.94 8.67 11.65
C GLN A 206 5.43 10.02 11.15
N ASP A 207 5.93 10.46 9.99
CA ASP A 207 5.57 11.70 9.30
C ASP A 207 5.38 11.47 7.80
N ASN A 208 4.79 12.45 7.11
CA ASN A 208 4.50 12.30 5.67
C ASN A 208 5.76 12.28 4.81
N GLN A 209 6.84 12.96 5.21
CA GLN A 209 8.07 12.96 4.44
C GLN A 209 8.67 11.54 4.38
N ALA A 210 8.77 10.87 5.53
CA ALA A 210 9.21 9.49 5.62
C ALA A 210 8.28 8.54 4.85
N ALA A 211 6.96 8.79 4.88
CA ALA A 211 5.99 7.99 4.13
C ALA A 211 6.20 8.11 2.61
N VAL A 212 6.37 9.33 2.11
CA VAL A 212 6.66 9.59 0.69
C VAL A 212 8.00 9.00 0.28
N LEU A 213 9.05 9.14 1.10
CA LEU A 213 10.35 8.52 0.86
C LEU A 213 10.24 6.98 0.79
N SER A 214 9.46 6.37 1.68
CA SER A 214 9.22 4.93 1.68
C SER A 214 8.51 4.47 0.41
N ALA A 215 7.44 5.17 0.01
CA ALA A 215 6.69 4.86 -1.21
C ALA A 215 7.58 4.99 -2.47
N MET A 216 8.31 6.09 -2.61
CA MET A 216 9.22 6.30 -3.74
C MET A 216 10.36 5.28 -3.78
N SER A 217 10.85 4.83 -2.62
CA SER A 217 11.87 3.78 -2.54
C SER A 217 11.36 2.45 -3.09
N ALA A 218 10.11 2.10 -2.79
CA ALA A 218 9.47 0.89 -3.33
C ALA A 218 9.36 0.97 -4.86
N TYR A 219 8.88 2.10 -5.40
CA TYR A 219 8.81 2.32 -6.85
C TYR A 219 10.17 2.27 -7.53
N LEU A 220 11.19 2.85 -6.90
CA LEU A 220 12.57 2.79 -7.39
C LEU A 220 13.09 1.35 -7.42
N GLY A 221 12.74 0.52 -6.44
CA GLY A 221 13.05 -0.92 -6.42
C GLY A 221 12.47 -1.62 -7.64
N VAL A 222 11.16 -1.51 -7.86
CA VAL A 222 10.48 -2.14 -9.01
C VAL A 222 11.06 -1.68 -10.35
N VAL A 223 11.28 -0.36 -10.52
CA VAL A 223 11.86 0.17 -11.76
C VAL A 223 13.30 -0.29 -11.97
N ARG A 224 14.09 -0.41 -10.89
CA ARG A 224 15.45 -0.97 -10.97
C ARG A 224 15.39 -2.42 -11.46
N ASP A 225 14.52 -3.22 -10.85
CA ASP A 225 14.43 -4.65 -11.14
C ASP A 225 13.97 -4.87 -12.60
N ALA A 226 12.99 -4.10 -13.09
CA ALA A 226 12.57 -4.12 -14.51
C ALA A 226 13.68 -3.70 -15.49
N VAL A 227 14.51 -2.71 -15.13
CA VAL A 227 15.68 -2.33 -15.95
C VAL A 227 16.70 -3.46 -15.99
N GLU A 228 17.00 -4.08 -14.85
CA GLU A 228 17.97 -5.17 -14.74
C GLU A 228 17.49 -6.42 -15.50
N GLU A 229 16.19 -6.75 -15.40
CA GLU A 229 15.54 -7.82 -16.15
C GLU A 229 15.68 -7.61 -17.66
N MET A 230 15.36 -6.41 -18.16
CA MET A 230 15.50 -6.10 -19.60
C MET A 230 16.95 -6.09 -20.09
N GLU A 231 17.91 -5.69 -19.24
CA GLU A 231 19.35 -5.78 -19.56
C GLU A 231 19.82 -7.22 -19.65
N GLN A 232 19.38 -8.09 -18.74
CA GLN A 232 19.68 -9.52 -18.75
C GLN A 232 19.08 -10.19 -19.99
N ALA A 233 17.81 -9.92 -20.29
CA ALA A 233 17.13 -10.49 -21.46
C ALA A 233 17.87 -10.15 -22.76
N GLN A 234 18.35 -8.91 -22.93
CA GLN A 234 19.15 -8.51 -24.10
C GLN A 234 20.54 -9.18 -24.17
N GLY A 235 21.12 -9.54 -23.03
CA GLY A 235 22.41 -10.24 -22.97
C GLY A 235 22.31 -11.73 -23.31
N GLU A 236 21.17 -12.34 -22.98
CA GLU A 236 20.87 -13.76 -23.18
C GLU A 236 20.26 -14.06 -24.56
N ASP A 237 19.65 -13.06 -25.21
CA ASP A 237 19.07 -13.18 -26.55
C ASP A 237 20.14 -13.34 -27.64
N ARG A 238 20.56 -14.59 -27.85
CA ARG A 238 21.28 -15.03 -29.06
C ARG A 238 20.49 -16.16 -29.71
N ASP A 239 20.07 -15.96 -30.95
CA ASP A 239 19.54 -17.05 -31.78
C ASP A 239 20.67 -18.08 -32.00
N PRO A 240 20.61 -19.29 -31.41
CA PRO A 240 21.65 -20.31 -31.55
C PRO A 240 21.81 -20.82 -32.99
N TYR A 241 20.86 -20.46 -33.86
CA TYR A 241 20.76 -20.90 -35.23
C TYR A 241 20.86 -19.73 -36.23
N SER A 242 21.33 -18.54 -35.79
CA SER A 242 21.47 -17.35 -36.65
C SER A 242 22.26 -17.61 -37.94
N ASP A 243 23.17 -18.58 -37.89
CA ASP A 243 24.09 -18.92 -38.97
C ASP A 243 23.52 -19.95 -39.97
N ILE A 244 22.32 -20.47 -39.71
CA ILE A 244 21.65 -21.42 -40.60
C ILE A 244 20.89 -20.65 -41.68
N MET A 245 21.38 -20.77 -42.92
CA MET A 245 20.74 -20.22 -44.13
C MET A 245 19.32 -20.79 -44.27
N GLU A 246 18.34 -19.92 -44.51
CA GLU A 246 16.95 -20.33 -44.75
C GLU A 246 16.86 -21.08 -46.08
N ASP A 247 16.23 -22.26 -46.06
CA ASP A 247 15.94 -23.04 -47.26
C ASP A 247 14.71 -22.44 -47.97
N GLU A 248 14.87 -21.98 -49.21
CA GLU A 248 13.81 -21.38 -50.03
C GLU A 248 12.59 -22.31 -50.21
N GLU A 249 12.77 -23.63 -50.04
CA GLU A 249 11.72 -24.63 -50.26
C GLU A 249 10.91 -24.97 -48.98
N LEU A 250 11.45 -24.67 -47.79
CA LEU A 250 10.82 -25.00 -46.49
C LEU A 250 10.19 -23.80 -45.76
N GLY A 251 10.33 -22.59 -46.30
CA GLY A 251 9.77 -21.36 -45.71
C GLY A 251 10.60 -20.81 -44.53
N SER A 252 10.21 -19.62 -44.03
CA SER A 252 10.91 -18.96 -42.93
C SER A 252 10.88 -19.78 -41.65
N ARG A 253 11.97 -19.77 -40.87
CA ARG A 253 12.04 -20.47 -39.58
C ARG A 253 10.89 -20.03 -38.66
N GLY A 254 10.08 -20.99 -38.21
CA GLY A 254 8.87 -20.74 -37.40
C GLY A 254 9.13 -20.25 -35.97
N ASN A 255 10.37 -19.93 -35.59
CA ASN A 255 10.74 -19.34 -34.30
C ASN A 255 11.24 -17.90 -34.42
N ARG A 256 11.07 -17.23 -35.57
CA ARG A 256 11.51 -15.83 -35.74
C ARG A 256 10.80 -14.85 -34.80
N ASP A 257 9.59 -15.16 -34.41
CA ASP A 257 8.77 -14.39 -33.48
C ASP A 257 9.24 -14.48 -32.02
N THR A 258 10.17 -15.38 -31.70
CA THR A 258 10.74 -15.53 -30.35
C THR A 258 12.02 -14.74 -30.12
N TYR A 259 12.54 -14.04 -31.13
CA TYR A 259 13.81 -13.28 -31.04
C TYR A 259 13.64 -11.82 -31.48
N TRP A 260 14.51 -10.94 -31.01
CA TRP A 260 14.54 -9.55 -31.49
C TRP A 260 15.16 -9.44 -32.87
N SER A 261 14.45 -8.78 -33.79
CA SER A 261 15.03 -8.38 -35.08
C SER A 261 16.09 -7.29 -34.92
N GLU A 262 16.89 -7.03 -35.96
CA GLU A 262 17.84 -5.90 -35.93
C GLU A 262 17.14 -4.55 -35.75
N ALA A 263 15.93 -4.38 -36.29
CA ALA A 263 15.13 -3.17 -36.12
C ALA A 263 14.70 -3.02 -34.65
N ASP A 264 14.25 -4.11 -34.03
CA ASP A 264 13.86 -4.14 -32.62
C ASP A 264 15.06 -3.81 -31.73
N ARG A 265 16.24 -4.40 -32.00
CA ARG A 265 17.47 -4.11 -31.25
C ARG A 265 17.87 -2.63 -31.30
N LYS A 266 17.66 -1.95 -32.44
CA LYS A 266 17.88 -0.49 -32.54
C LYS A 266 16.88 0.29 -31.71
N LEU A 267 15.62 -0.15 -31.66
CA LEU A 267 14.53 0.47 -30.89
C LEU A 267 14.66 0.24 -29.37
N LEU A 268 15.20 -0.90 -28.93
CA LEU A 268 15.44 -1.21 -27.52
C LEU A 268 16.37 -0.19 -26.85
N GLY A 269 17.41 0.29 -27.54
CA GLY A 269 18.38 1.23 -26.98
C GLY A 269 17.74 2.50 -26.39
N PRO A 270 16.99 3.28 -27.18
CA PRO A 270 16.23 4.43 -26.68
C PRO A 270 15.17 4.09 -25.62
N CYS A 271 14.49 2.95 -25.72
CA CYS A 271 13.50 2.52 -24.71
C CYS A 271 14.17 2.23 -23.36
N MET A 272 15.32 1.55 -23.37
CA MET A 272 16.16 1.36 -22.19
C MET A 272 16.67 2.69 -21.63
N GLY A 273 17.01 3.65 -22.51
CA GLY A 273 17.37 5.01 -22.10
C GLY A 273 16.26 5.69 -21.31
N LEU A 274 14.99 5.50 -21.72
CA LEU A 274 13.83 6.05 -21.03
C LEU A 274 13.55 5.36 -19.67
N MET A 275 13.68 4.02 -19.60
CA MET A 275 13.57 3.30 -18.32
C MET A 275 14.69 3.72 -17.34
N LYS A 276 15.92 3.90 -17.84
CA LYS A 276 17.06 4.42 -17.05
C LYS A 276 16.83 5.86 -16.58
N ALA A 277 16.24 6.71 -17.43
CA ALA A 277 15.83 8.06 -17.04
C ALA A 277 14.77 8.02 -15.93
N SER A 278 13.85 7.06 -15.97
CA SER A 278 12.84 6.84 -14.92
C SER A 278 13.47 6.49 -13.57
N LYS A 279 14.42 5.54 -13.58
CA LYS A 279 15.23 5.17 -12.39
C LYS A 279 16.01 6.37 -11.84
N ALA A 280 16.64 7.15 -12.73
CA ALA A 280 17.41 8.33 -12.34
C ALA A 280 16.51 9.44 -11.75
N CYS A 281 15.32 9.64 -12.33
CA CYS A 281 14.31 10.59 -11.85
C CYS A 281 13.88 10.27 -10.42
N LEU A 282 13.44 9.03 -10.16
CA LEU A 282 13.08 8.56 -8.82
C LEU A 282 14.24 8.71 -7.83
N LYS A 283 15.46 8.33 -8.23
CA LYS A 283 16.65 8.43 -7.38
C LYS A 283 16.98 9.88 -7.00
N LYS A 284 16.88 10.81 -7.97
CA LYS A 284 17.14 12.24 -7.73
C LYS A 284 16.06 12.88 -6.88
N LEU A 285 14.79 12.60 -7.19
CA LEU A 285 13.65 13.10 -6.42
C LEU A 285 13.70 12.60 -4.97
N LEU A 286 14.01 11.33 -4.74
CA LEU A 286 14.18 10.78 -3.40
C LEU A 286 15.28 11.52 -2.62
N GLY A 287 16.41 11.82 -3.28
CA GLY A 287 17.47 12.66 -2.70
C GLY A 287 16.98 14.07 -2.34
N ALA A 288 16.25 14.72 -3.25
CA ALA A 288 15.71 16.07 -3.05
C ALA A 288 14.68 16.12 -1.92
N VAL A 289 13.73 15.17 -1.87
CA VAL A 289 12.74 15.05 -0.78
C VAL A 289 13.44 14.80 0.55
N LYS A 290 14.50 13.99 0.58
CA LYS A 290 15.25 13.72 1.81
C LYS A 290 15.96 14.95 2.37
N VAL A 291 16.46 15.83 1.50
CA VAL A 291 17.25 17.01 1.92
C VAL A 291 16.34 18.22 2.15
N HIS A 292 15.34 18.44 1.29
CA HIS A 292 14.55 19.67 1.25
C HIS A 292 13.08 19.47 1.60
N GLY A 293 12.59 18.22 1.67
CA GLY A 293 11.21 17.91 2.02
C GLY A 293 10.88 18.35 3.45
N LYS A 294 9.72 19.01 3.60
CA LYS A 294 9.19 19.45 4.88
C LYS A 294 7.73 19.07 5.01
N ALA A 295 7.25 18.90 6.23
CA ALA A 295 5.87 18.57 6.54
C ALA A 295 5.28 19.51 7.62
N ASP A 296 5.81 20.72 7.72
CA ASP A 296 5.47 21.69 8.78
C ASP A 296 4.12 22.38 8.52
N THR A 297 3.72 22.48 7.25
CA THR A 297 2.52 23.19 6.79
C THR A 297 1.64 22.29 5.93
N PRO A 298 0.30 22.50 5.92
CA PRO A 298 -0.61 21.75 5.06
C PRO A 298 -0.24 21.81 3.58
N GLU A 299 0.28 22.94 3.11
CA GLU A 299 0.72 23.13 1.73
C GLU A 299 1.93 22.26 1.39
N GLN A 300 2.92 22.17 2.29
CA GLN A 300 4.08 21.30 2.09
C GLN A 300 3.67 19.82 2.12
N VAL A 301 2.78 19.43 3.03
CA VAL A 301 2.23 18.07 3.09
C VAL A 301 1.51 17.71 1.79
N ALA A 302 0.69 18.62 1.26
CA ALA A 302 0.00 18.43 -0.01
C ALA A 302 0.98 18.28 -1.18
N GLN A 303 2.04 19.10 -1.23
CA GLN A 303 3.07 18.97 -2.27
C GLN A 303 3.83 17.64 -2.19
N LEU A 304 4.09 17.11 -1.00
CA LEU A 304 4.69 15.78 -0.84
C LEU A 304 3.75 14.68 -1.34
N ASP A 305 2.45 14.79 -1.03
CA ASP A 305 1.45 13.83 -1.52
C ASP A 305 1.30 13.89 -3.05
N ASP A 306 1.26 15.08 -3.64
CA ASP A 306 1.22 15.25 -5.10
C ASP A 306 2.41 14.56 -5.79
N LEU A 307 3.61 14.64 -5.17
CA LEU A 307 4.80 13.95 -5.65
C LEU A 307 4.70 12.43 -5.51
N ALA A 308 4.16 11.91 -4.40
CA ALA A 308 3.94 10.48 -4.21
C ALA A 308 2.92 9.92 -5.23
N ASP A 309 1.82 10.65 -5.44
CA ASP A 309 0.75 10.28 -6.36
C ASP A 309 1.26 10.19 -7.80
N ILE A 310 2.00 11.20 -8.28
CA ILE A 310 2.50 11.17 -9.65
C ILE A 310 3.64 10.16 -9.86
N THR A 311 4.50 9.95 -8.86
CA THR A 311 5.59 8.96 -8.98
C THR A 311 5.09 7.52 -8.97
N ASN A 312 3.94 7.25 -8.38
CA ASN A 312 3.26 5.96 -8.44
C ASN A 312 2.86 5.57 -9.89
N GLU A 313 2.74 6.52 -10.82
CA GLU A 313 2.44 6.23 -12.24
C GLU A 313 3.68 5.75 -13.02
N ILE A 314 4.90 5.96 -12.51
CA ILE A 314 6.14 5.60 -13.21
C ILE A 314 6.26 4.08 -13.32
N SER A 315 6.14 3.35 -12.22
CA SER A 315 6.38 1.91 -12.18
C SER A 315 5.47 1.12 -13.13
N PRO A 316 4.14 1.34 -13.16
CA PRO A 316 3.26 0.70 -14.15
C PRO A 316 3.60 1.08 -15.58
N SER A 317 3.99 2.33 -15.84
CA SER A 317 4.37 2.76 -17.20
C SER A 317 5.68 2.15 -17.68
N VAL A 318 6.63 1.90 -16.76
CA VAL A 318 7.87 1.17 -17.05
C VAL A 318 7.57 -0.30 -17.33
N ASP A 319 6.70 -0.92 -16.54
CA ASP A 319 6.26 -2.31 -16.72
C ASP A 319 5.57 -2.53 -18.07
N GLU A 320 4.60 -1.67 -18.43
CA GLU A 320 3.94 -1.72 -19.74
C GLU A 320 4.91 -1.54 -20.91
N LEU A 321 5.91 -0.65 -20.77
CA LEU A 321 6.96 -0.52 -21.78
C LEU A 321 7.81 -1.78 -21.86
N ALA A 322 8.29 -2.31 -20.72
CA ALA A 322 9.08 -3.54 -20.65
C ALA A 322 8.37 -4.72 -21.30
N LEU A 323 7.12 -4.96 -20.94
CA LEU A 323 6.30 -6.04 -21.52
C LEU A 323 6.14 -5.89 -23.04
N SER A 324 5.97 -4.66 -23.55
CA SER A 324 5.86 -4.42 -24.99
C SER A 324 7.16 -4.61 -25.75
N MET A 325 8.30 -4.62 -25.06
CA MET A 325 9.61 -4.83 -25.67
C MET A 325 9.93 -6.31 -25.89
N TYR A 326 9.24 -7.28 -25.28
CA TYR A 326 9.51 -8.70 -25.53
C TYR A 326 9.00 -9.15 -26.92
N PRO A 327 9.69 -10.10 -27.59
CA PRO A 327 9.21 -10.68 -28.84
C PRO A 327 7.87 -11.43 -28.70
N PRO A 328 7.00 -11.42 -29.73
CA PRO A 328 7.10 -10.62 -30.94
C PRO A 328 6.80 -9.14 -30.67
N MET A 329 7.74 -8.27 -31.00
CA MET A 329 7.67 -6.85 -30.64
C MET A 329 6.78 -6.08 -31.62
N ASN A 330 5.74 -5.42 -31.10
CA ASN A 330 4.93 -4.48 -31.87
C ASN A 330 5.47 -3.06 -31.69
N GLN A 331 6.11 -2.52 -32.73
CA GLN A 331 6.80 -1.23 -32.69
C GLN A 331 5.84 -0.05 -32.41
N LEU A 332 4.59 -0.12 -32.88
CA LEU A 332 3.57 0.89 -32.58
C LEU A 332 3.18 0.86 -31.09
N SER A 333 2.96 -0.33 -30.52
CA SER A 333 2.68 -0.49 -29.09
C SER A 333 3.82 0.05 -28.23
N VAL A 334 5.06 -0.25 -28.61
CA VAL A 334 6.27 0.25 -27.92
C VAL A 334 6.33 1.77 -27.98
N ARG A 335 6.07 2.38 -29.15
CA ARG A 335 6.01 3.83 -29.30
C ARG A 335 4.97 4.47 -28.39
N LEU A 336 3.77 3.89 -28.31
CA LEU A 336 2.68 4.39 -27.47
C LEU A 336 3.01 4.28 -25.98
N ASN A 337 3.53 3.14 -25.54
CA ASN A 337 3.93 2.93 -24.14
C ASN A 337 5.11 3.81 -23.75
N ALA A 338 6.09 4.01 -24.64
CA ALA A 338 7.18 4.94 -24.42
C ALA A 338 6.69 6.40 -24.33
N ALA A 339 5.74 6.80 -25.18
CA ALA A 339 5.14 8.14 -25.12
C ALA A 339 4.37 8.36 -23.81
N LYS A 340 3.64 7.35 -23.32
CA LYS A 340 2.99 7.38 -22.01
C LYS A 340 4.01 7.57 -20.89
N LEU A 341 5.07 6.76 -20.85
CA LEU A 341 6.13 6.88 -19.84
C LEU A 341 6.81 8.26 -19.90
N ALA A 342 7.16 8.75 -21.10
CA ALA A 342 7.76 10.07 -21.27
C ALA A 342 6.86 11.20 -20.76
N SER A 343 5.55 11.11 -21.00
CA SER A 343 4.54 12.06 -20.48
C SER A 343 4.50 12.05 -18.96
N VAL A 344 4.46 10.86 -18.34
CA VAL A 344 4.50 10.69 -16.88
C VAL A 344 5.77 11.32 -16.31
N LEU A 345 6.95 11.00 -16.85
CA LEU A 345 8.22 11.55 -16.36
C LEU A 345 8.27 13.08 -16.45
N LYS A 346 7.79 13.67 -17.55
CA LYS A 346 7.72 15.13 -17.68
C LYS A 346 6.80 15.74 -16.64
N LYS A 347 5.65 15.14 -16.38
CA LYS A 347 4.71 15.60 -15.34
C LYS A 347 5.33 15.51 -13.94
N VAL A 348 6.06 14.43 -13.64
CA VAL A 348 6.81 14.29 -12.37
C VAL A 348 7.84 15.41 -12.23
N LEU A 349 8.63 15.67 -13.27
CA LEU A 349 9.67 16.70 -13.25
C LEU A 349 9.08 18.11 -13.11
N GLU A 350 7.93 18.39 -13.73
CA GLU A 350 7.24 19.67 -13.62
C GLU A 350 6.64 19.89 -12.22
N ILE A 351 6.00 18.88 -11.64
CA ILE A 351 5.50 18.93 -10.26
C ILE A 351 6.67 19.08 -9.28
N THR A 352 7.77 18.37 -9.51
CA THR A 352 8.99 18.52 -8.71
C THR A 352 9.50 19.95 -8.73
N LYS A 353 9.64 20.53 -9.92
CA LYS A 353 10.12 21.90 -10.11
C LYS A 353 9.26 22.97 -9.43
N SER A 354 7.94 22.74 -9.38
CA SER A 354 6.99 23.67 -8.76
C SER A 354 6.81 23.47 -7.25
N SER A 355 7.39 22.41 -6.68
CA SER A 355 7.28 22.08 -5.27
C SER A 355 8.42 22.66 -4.42
N HIS A 356 8.22 22.69 -3.09
CA HIS A 356 9.24 23.14 -2.14
C HIS A 356 10.49 22.26 -2.09
N VAL A 357 10.47 21.04 -2.66
CA VAL A 357 11.62 20.12 -2.62
C VAL A 357 12.68 20.44 -3.68
N CYS A 358 12.39 21.36 -4.61
CA CYS A 358 13.28 21.77 -5.69
C CYS A 358 13.71 23.24 -5.55
N PRO A 359 14.64 23.57 -4.63
CA PRO A 359 15.28 24.88 -4.64
C PRO A 359 16.14 25.07 -5.91
N PRO A 360 16.62 26.30 -6.21
CA PRO A 360 17.40 26.58 -7.41
C PRO A 360 18.64 25.68 -7.62
N SER A 361 19.19 25.12 -6.54
CA SER A 361 20.31 24.17 -6.61
C SER A 361 19.95 22.82 -7.25
N GLU A 362 18.67 22.44 -7.25
CA GLU A 362 18.16 21.17 -7.80
C GLU A 362 17.69 21.32 -9.26
N GLU A 363 17.42 22.53 -9.76
CA GLU A 363 16.87 22.74 -11.10
C GLU A 363 17.73 22.15 -12.24
N GLY A 364 19.05 22.13 -12.06
CA GLY A 364 19.98 21.65 -13.09
C GLY A 364 19.76 20.18 -13.46
N TRP A 365 19.52 19.29 -12.49
CA TRP A 365 19.27 17.88 -12.80
C TRP A 365 17.86 17.66 -13.35
N VAL A 366 16.89 18.49 -12.94
CA VAL A 366 15.52 18.43 -13.48
C VAL A 366 15.56 18.72 -14.98
N GLN A 367 16.21 19.81 -15.39
CA GLN A 367 16.38 20.18 -16.79
C GLN A 367 17.13 19.12 -17.60
N PHE A 368 18.21 18.57 -17.03
CA PHE A 368 18.98 17.50 -17.65
C PHE A 368 18.11 16.25 -17.91
N LEU A 369 17.30 15.82 -16.92
CA LEU A 369 16.43 14.66 -17.08
C LEU A 369 15.30 14.92 -18.06
N THR A 370 14.72 16.12 -18.10
CA THR A 370 13.74 16.50 -19.13
C THR A 370 14.35 16.34 -20.53
N GLY A 371 15.56 16.87 -20.75
CA GLY A 371 16.26 16.72 -22.03
C GLY A 371 16.60 15.27 -22.37
N ALA A 372 16.95 14.45 -21.38
CA ALA A 372 17.18 13.02 -21.58
C ALA A 372 15.89 12.27 -21.98
N VAL A 373 14.75 12.63 -21.42
CA VAL A 373 13.44 12.07 -21.82
C VAL A 373 13.11 12.45 -23.26
N ASP A 374 13.28 13.72 -23.62
CA ASP A 374 13.05 14.21 -24.99
C ASP A 374 13.93 13.49 -26.02
N HIS A 375 15.23 13.43 -25.77
CA HIS A 375 16.19 12.76 -26.64
C HIS A 375 15.84 11.30 -26.91
N ASN A 376 15.48 10.53 -25.88
CA ASN A 376 15.11 9.13 -26.07
C ASN A 376 13.78 9.01 -26.81
N MET A 377 12.79 9.84 -26.49
CA MET A 377 11.49 9.81 -27.17
C MET A 377 11.62 10.19 -28.65
N ASP A 378 12.45 11.17 -29.00
CA ASP A 378 12.65 11.57 -30.39
C ASP A 378 13.33 10.46 -31.20
N LYS A 379 14.33 9.77 -30.64
CA LYS A 379 14.89 8.56 -31.27
C LYS A 379 13.87 7.45 -31.48
N ILE A 380 12.98 7.22 -30.51
CA ILE A 380 11.90 6.23 -30.64
C ILE A 380 10.96 6.62 -31.78
N LYS A 381 10.59 7.90 -31.88
CA LYS A 381 9.75 8.39 -32.99
C LYS A 381 10.44 8.16 -34.34
N ASP A 382 11.74 8.46 -34.42
CA ASP A 382 12.53 8.30 -35.65
C ASP A 382 12.62 6.85 -36.12
N PHE A 383 12.83 5.91 -35.20
CA PHE A 383 12.86 4.48 -35.54
C PHE A 383 11.50 3.87 -35.86
N THR A 384 10.40 4.55 -35.51
CA THR A 384 9.03 4.04 -35.70
C THR A 384 8.22 4.90 -36.67
N GLN A 385 8.87 5.74 -37.49
CA GLN A 385 8.16 6.59 -38.46
C GLN A 385 7.43 5.79 -39.54
N SER A 386 7.91 4.60 -39.90
CA SER A 386 7.31 3.72 -40.91
C SER A 386 6.00 3.06 -40.48
N GLU A 387 5.71 3.07 -39.18
CA GLU A 387 4.56 2.39 -38.56
C GLU A 387 3.35 3.31 -38.35
N LEU A 388 3.47 4.57 -38.74
CA LEU A 388 2.41 5.59 -38.76
C LEU A 388 1.80 5.70 -40.15
#